data_AF-A0A3B9LPA6-F1
#
_entry.id   AF-A0A3B9LPA6-F1
#
_cell.length_a   1.000
_cell.length_b   1.000
_cell.length_c   1.000
_cell.angle_alpha   90.00
_cell.angle_beta   90.00
_cell.angle_gamma   90.00
#
_symmetry.space_group_name_H-M   'P 1'
#
loop_
_entity.id
_entity.type
_entity.pdbx_description
1 polymer ?
#
loop_
_entity_poly.entity_id
_entity_poly.type
_entity_poly.pdbx_seq_one_letter_code
_entity_poly.pdbx_strand_id
1 'polypeptide(L)'
;MKSEIKPTATNKRNKSVTKLFLKDNRIEKNDFVMKISRALLWVFCLAGLMPTMPTASHGGQSNSAVGPSSVIVPSQFGGQIFGFDIDPNGNEGILSEAKTLHQGTVRAAVETFDQTTGAILKVISMTETQDDFVTLGVFNSVGLIEREHVASFLHVRRQFLIMDPLDANTFTGHWTPPIDQKHIVS
;
A
#
# COMPACT_ATOMS: atom_id res chain seq x y z
N MET A 1 6.78 19.96 -58.44
CA MET A 1 7.71 19.56 -57.37
C MET A 1 6.87 18.98 -56.24
N LYS A 2 6.70 17.65 -56.20
CA LYS A 2 5.92 16.92 -55.18
C LYS A 2 6.93 16.09 -54.37
N SER A 3 7.05 16.35 -53.07
CA SER A 3 7.91 15.58 -52.17
C SER A 3 7.12 14.43 -51.57
N GLU A 4 7.50 13.22 -51.95
CA GLU A 4 6.97 11.95 -51.46
C GLU A 4 7.71 11.58 -50.16
N ILE A 5 6.99 11.53 -49.04
CA ILE A 5 7.55 11.13 -47.75
C ILE A 5 7.28 9.64 -47.56
N LYS A 6 8.35 8.85 -47.60
CA LYS A 6 8.37 7.40 -47.40
C LYS A 6 8.25 7.10 -45.89
N PRO A 7 7.33 6.23 -45.43
CA PRO A 7 7.26 5.86 -44.02
C PRO A 7 8.37 4.88 -43.65
N THR A 8 9.13 5.24 -42.62
CA THR A 8 10.21 4.43 -42.03
C THR A 8 9.65 3.31 -41.16
N ALA A 9 10.29 2.15 -41.26
CA ALA A 9 9.90 0.86 -40.69
C ALA A 9 9.65 0.86 -39.17
N THR A 10 8.59 0.16 -38.78
CA THR A 10 8.20 -0.17 -37.42
C THR A 10 9.21 -1.13 -36.75
N ASN A 11 9.68 -0.74 -35.56
CA ASN A 11 10.54 -1.52 -34.69
C ASN A 11 9.79 -2.74 -34.13
N LYS A 12 10.08 -3.92 -34.67
CA LYS A 12 9.76 -5.22 -34.07
C LYS A 12 10.65 -5.45 -32.85
N ARG A 13 10.19 -5.07 -31.65
CA ARG A 13 10.68 -5.68 -30.40
C ARG A 13 9.69 -5.42 -29.27
N ASN A 14 9.06 -6.51 -28.82
CA ASN A 14 8.46 -6.78 -27.50
C ASN A 14 7.24 -7.70 -27.62
N LYS A 15 7.48 -8.91 -28.13
CA LYS A 15 6.57 -10.05 -27.98
C LYS A 15 7.26 -11.07 -27.08
N SER A 16 7.48 -10.77 -25.80
CA SER A 16 7.96 -11.80 -24.87
C SER A 16 7.77 -11.50 -23.37
N VAL A 17 6.68 -10.82 -22.96
CA VAL A 17 6.34 -10.71 -21.52
C VAL A 17 4.84 -10.94 -21.30
N THR A 18 4.27 -11.92 -21.98
CA THR A 18 2.83 -12.27 -21.83
C THR A 18 2.60 -13.77 -21.73
N LYS A 19 3.52 -14.49 -21.08
CA LYS A 19 3.37 -15.93 -20.81
C LYS A 19 3.87 -16.41 -19.45
N LEU A 20 4.12 -15.52 -18.49
CA LEU A 20 4.62 -15.91 -17.17
C LEU A 20 3.73 -15.53 -15.97
N PHE A 21 2.47 -15.13 -16.20
CA PHE A 21 1.53 -14.76 -15.13
C PHE A 21 0.12 -15.35 -15.33
N LEU A 22 0.06 -16.59 -15.81
CA LEU A 22 -1.17 -17.40 -15.77
C LEU A 22 -0.78 -18.81 -15.37
N LYS A 23 -0.56 -19.01 -14.07
CA LYS A 23 -0.59 -20.35 -13.49
C LYS A 23 -1.18 -20.29 -12.09
N ASP A 24 -2.37 -20.86 -12.00
CA ASP A 24 -3.04 -21.42 -10.83
C ASP A 24 -3.42 -20.47 -9.68
N ASN A 25 -4.48 -19.68 -9.88
CA ASN A 25 -5.41 -19.32 -8.80
C ASN A 25 -6.72 -20.10 -8.99
N ARG A 26 -6.67 -21.41 -8.72
CA ARG A 26 -7.87 -22.22 -8.57
C ARG A 26 -8.35 -22.02 -7.13
N ILE A 27 -9.34 -21.15 -6.96
CA ILE A 27 -10.07 -20.93 -5.72
C ILE A 27 -10.86 -22.22 -5.41
N GLU A 28 -10.37 -23.03 -4.48
CA GLU A 28 -11.18 -24.07 -3.87
C GLU A 28 -12.18 -23.42 -2.91
N LYS A 29 -13.45 -23.55 -3.29
CA LYS A 29 -14.61 -23.21 -2.49
C LYS A 29 -14.85 -24.32 -1.47
N ASN A 30 -15.20 -23.89 -0.26
CA ASN A 30 -16.02 -24.57 0.75
C ASN A 30 -15.32 -25.61 1.65
N ASP A 31 -15.20 -25.27 2.93
CA ASP A 31 -15.92 -25.93 4.05
C ASP A 31 -15.15 -25.71 5.37
N PHE A 32 -15.42 -24.60 6.06
CA PHE A 32 -15.05 -24.48 7.48
C PHE A 32 -16.30 -24.46 8.34
N VAL A 33 -16.92 -25.64 8.39
CA VAL A 33 -17.94 -26.00 9.37
C VAL A 33 -17.34 -25.93 10.76
N MET A 34 -17.92 -25.04 11.56
CA MET A 34 -17.83 -24.97 13.01
C MET A 34 -18.00 -26.36 13.64
N LYS A 35 -16.91 -26.93 14.18
CA LYS A 35 -16.94 -28.09 15.07
C LYS A 35 -16.37 -27.72 16.42
N ILE A 36 -17.30 -27.39 17.32
CA ILE A 36 -17.12 -27.45 18.76
C ILE A 36 -16.92 -28.92 19.12
N SER A 37 -15.81 -29.26 19.80
CA SER A 37 -15.81 -30.41 20.70
C SER A 37 -14.83 -30.20 21.85
N ARG A 38 -15.34 -30.42 23.06
CA ARG A 38 -14.72 -30.21 24.36
C ARG A 38 -14.08 -31.52 24.83
N ALA A 39 -12.85 -31.46 25.32
CA ALA A 39 -12.27 -32.37 26.33
C ALA A 39 -11.10 -31.61 26.99
N LEU A 40 -11.19 -31.10 28.23
CA LEU A 40 -10.85 -31.77 29.50
C LEU A 40 -9.54 -32.60 29.43
N LEU A 41 -8.59 -32.60 30.35
CA LEU A 41 -8.22 -31.83 31.55
C LEU A 41 -6.90 -32.53 32.02
N TRP A 42 -5.97 -31.77 32.62
CA TRP A 42 -4.91 -32.25 33.55
C TRP A 42 -3.75 -33.12 33.04
N VAL A 43 -2.55 -32.53 33.04
CA VAL A 43 -1.39 -33.10 33.77
C VAL A 43 -0.68 -31.94 34.49
N PHE A 44 -0.75 -31.96 35.83
CA PHE A 44 0.05 -31.14 36.73
C PHE A 44 1.39 -31.85 37.02
N CYS A 45 2.39 -31.06 37.44
CA CYS A 45 3.68 -31.44 38.04
C CYS A 45 4.82 -31.81 37.08
N LEU A 46 5.76 -30.87 36.90
CA LEU A 46 7.10 -31.00 37.51
C LEU A 46 7.83 -29.65 37.47
N ALA A 47 8.12 -29.11 38.65
CA ALA A 47 9.14 -28.10 38.85
C ALA A 47 10.51 -28.75 38.61
N GLY A 48 11.34 -28.13 37.78
CA GLY A 48 12.72 -28.53 37.55
C GLY A 48 13.55 -27.30 37.23
N LEU A 49 14.41 -26.92 38.18
CA LEU A 49 15.42 -25.86 38.04
C LEU A 49 16.23 -26.05 36.74
N MET A 50 16.39 -24.98 35.97
CA MET A 50 17.45 -24.88 34.95
C MET A 50 18.23 -23.57 35.15
N PRO A 51 19.57 -23.62 35.23
CA PRO A 51 20.41 -22.45 35.43
C PRO A 51 20.47 -21.58 34.16
N THR A 52 20.35 -20.27 34.37
CA THR A 52 20.56 -19.21 33.37
C THR A 52 22.01 -19.22 32.89
N MET A 53 22.24 -19.58 31.63
CA MET A 53 23.52 -19.33 30.96
C MET A 53 23.53 -17.88 30.45
N PRO A 54 24.55 -17.06 30.75
CA PRO A 54 24.70 -15.77 30.11
C PRO A 54 25.13 -15.98 28.65
N THR A 55 24.27 -15.57 27.71
CA THR A 55 24.66 -15.41 26.32
C THR A 55 25.63 -14.23 26.24
N ALA A 56 26.89 -14.53 25.94
CA ALA A 56 27.83 -13.53 25.45
C ALA A 56 27.29 -13.00 24.11
N SER A 57 26.60 -11.86 24.15
CA SER A 57 26.31 -11.08 22.95
C SER A 57 27.66 -10.63 22.41
N HIS A 58 28.17 -11.32 21.40
CA HIS A 58 29.24 -10.79 20.57
C HIS A 58 28.74 -9.45 20.04
N GLY A 59 29.39 -8.38 20.52
CA GLY A 59 29.31 -7.07 19.91
C GLY A 59 29.86 -7.15 18.51
N GLY A 60 29.04 -7.64 17.58
CA GLY A 60 29.23 -7.44 16.16
C GLY A 60 29.01 -5.96 15.92
N GLN A 61 30.11 -5.20 15.97
CA GLN A 61 30.16 -3.85 15.45
C GLN A 61 29.73 -3.95 13.99
N SER A 62 28.47 -3.60 13.71
CA SER A 62 27.95 -3.59 12.34
C SER A 62 28.70 -2.49 11.61
N ASN A 63 29.67 -2.88 10.79
CA ASN A 63 30.23 -2.03 9.76
C ASN A 63 29.03 -1.53 8.94
N SER A 64 28.68 -0.25 9.10
CA SER A 64 27.61 0.37 8.32
C SER A 64 28.09 0.39 6.88
N ALA A 65 27.57 -0.54 6.08
CA ALA A 65 27.74 -0.50 4.65
C ALA A 65 27.04 0.77 4.15
N VAL A 66 27.82 1.70 3.62
CA VAL A 66 27.31 2.88 2.92
C VAL A 66 26.75 2.41 1.58
N GLY A 67 25.52 1.89 1.60
CA GLY A 67 24.60 1.86 0.48
C GLY A 67 23.64 3.06 0.57
N PRO A 68 22.74 3.29 -0.41
CA PRO A 68 21.64 4.24 -0.22
C PRO A 68 20.97 3.93 1.12
N SER A 69 20.92 4.92 2.01
CA SER A 69 20.32 4.74 3.33
C SER A 69 18.92 4.17 3.14
N SER A 70 18.66 2.97 3.66
CA SER A 70 17.34 2.36 3.57
C SER A 70 16.43 3.07 4.56
N VAL A 71 15.81 4.16 4.12
CA VAL A 71 14.72 4.78 4.87
C VAL A 71 13.54 3.84 4.82
N ILE A 72 13.03 3.46 5.98
CA ILE A 72 11.83 2.64 6.12
C ILE A 72 10.72 3.57 6.60
N VAL A 73 9.63 3.61 5.86
CA VAL A 73 8.42 4.35 6.23
C VAL A 73 7.44 3.36 6.87
N PRO A 74 7.27 3.36 8.21
CA PRO A 74 6.18 2.63 8.83
C PRO A 74 4.89 3.40 8.60
N SER A 75 3.81 2.71 8.23
CA SER A 75 2.48 3.32 8.24
C SER A 75 1.97 3.49 9.68
N GLN A 76 1.11 4.49 9.91
CA GLN A 76 0.65 4.85 11.26
C GLN A 76 -0.14 3.73 11.95
N PHE A 77 -0.92 2.96 11.20
CA PHE A 77 -1.83 1.92 11.72
C PHE A 77 -1.37 0.49 11.41
N GLY A 78 -0.25 0.33 10.70
CA GLY A 78 0.33 -0.96 10.35
C GLY A 78 -0.61 -1.81 9.47
N GLY A 79 -1.31 -1.17 8.55
CA GLY A 79 -2.09 -1.78 7.48
C GLY A 79 -1.26 -2.11 6.24
N GLN A 80 -1.94 -2.59 5.20
CA GLN A 80 -1.37 -2.77 3.88
C GLN A 80 -1.32 -1.43 3.16
N ILE A 81 -0.20 -1.11 2.51
CA ILE A 81 -0.05 0.10 1.69
C ILE A 81 -0.64 -0.16 0.30
N PHE A 82 -1.61 0.68 -0.11
CA PHE A 82 -2.28 0.62 -1.41
C PHE A 82 -1.72 1.63 -2.42
N GLY A 83 -0.73 2.42 -2.03
CA GLY A 83 0.06 3.26 -2.92
C GLY A 83 0.98 4.16 -2.12
N PHE A 84 2.10 4.56 -2.70
CA PHE A 84 2.98 5.57 -2.15
C PHE A 84 3.70 6.31 -3.28
N ASP A 85 4.12 7.54 -3.02
CA ASP A 85 5.05 8.26 -3.88
C ASP A 85 5.80 9.32 -3.07
N ILE A 86 6.88 9.84 -3.63
CA ILE A 86 7.75 10.85 -3.02
C ILE A 86 7.72 12.14 -3.83
N ASP A 87 7.75 13.29 -3.17
CA ASP A 87 7.95 14.55 -3.88
C ASP A 87 9.42 14.73 -4.26
N PRO A 88 9.80 14.66 -5.55
CA PRO A 88 11.19 14.85 -5.96
C PRO A 88 11.69 16.29 -5.74
N ASN A 89 10.77 17.24 -5.50
CA ASN A 89 11.09 18.66 -5.29
C ASN A 89 11.04 19.06 -3.81
N GLY A 90 10.66 18.14 -2.91
CA GLY A 90 10.47 18.38 -1.49
C GLY A 90 11.15 17.33 -0.62
N ASN A 91 10.83 17.32 0.69
CA ASN A 91 11.30 16.31 1.64
C ASN A 91 10.14 15.47 2.22
N GLU A 92 8.95 15.58 1.62
CA GLU A 92 7.77 14.81 2.03
C GLU A 92 7.38 13.77 0.97
N GLY A 93 6.89 12.63 1.41
CA GLY A 93 6.17 11.68 0.59
C GLY A 93 4.76 11.47 1.11
N ILE A 94 3.98 10.71 0.37
CA ILE A 94 2.60 10.37 0.71
C ILE A 94 2.35 8.89 0.50
N LEU A 95 1.57 8.28 1.38
CA LEU A 95 1.12 6.90 1.26
C LEU A 95 -0.36 6.78 1.61
N SER A 96 -1.00 5.74 1.09
CA SER A 96 -2.33 5.31 1.50
C SER A 96 -2.24 3.91 2.06
N GLU A 97 -2.88 3.68 3.21
CA GLU A 97 -2.93 2.36 3.84
C GLU A 97 -4.34 1.94 4.18
N ALA A 98 -4.57 0.62 4.29
CA ALA A 98 -5.78 0.08 4.85
C ALA A 98 -5.55 -1.16 5.72
N LYS A 99 -6.35 -1.28 6.77
CA LYS A 99 -6.33 -2.40 7.72
C LYS A 99 -7.73 -2.91 7.97
N THR A 100 -7.97 -4.19 7.68
CA THR A 100 -9.21 -4.85 8.04
C THR A 100 -9.36 -4.88 9.56
N LEU A 101 -10.50 -4.40 10.03
CA LEU A 101 -10.95 -4.45 11.43
C LEU A 101 -11.98 -5.58 11.59
N HIS A 102 -12.71 -5.57 12.71
CA HIS A 102 -13.79 -6.53 12.95
C HIS A 102 -14.97 -6.31 11.98
N GLN A 103 -15.65 -7.41 11.62
CA GLN A 103 -16.90 -7.41 10.84
C GLN A 103 -16.80 -6.80 9.43
N GLY A 104 -15.61 -6.82 8.81
CA GLY A 104 -15.42 -6.36 7.43
C GLY A 104 -15.30 -4.84 7.29
N THR A 105 -15.32 -4.10 8.40
CA THR A 105 -14.90 -2.69 8.42
C THR A 105 -13.41 -2.60 8.10
N VAL A 106 -13.02 -1.58 7.35
CA VAL A 106 -11.65 -1.25 6.98
C VAL A 106 -11.31 0.11 7.58
N ARG A 107 -10.17 0.17 8.27
CA ARG A 107 -9.52 1.45 8.58
C ARG A 107 -8.64 1.82 7.40
N ALA A 108 -9.05 2.79 6.61
CA ALA A 108 -8.26 3.32 5.50
C ALA A 108 -7.76 4.72 5.85
N ALA A 109 -6.52 5.05 5.49
CA ALA A 109 -5.89 6.31 5.81
C ALA A 109 -4.98 6.81 4.68
N VAL A 110 -4.84 8.14 4.60
CA VAL A 110 -3.86 8.84 3.77
C VAL A 110 -2.91 9.58 4.69
N GLU A 111 -1.61 9.40 4.48
CA GLU A 111 -0.55 9.86 5.36
C GLU A 111 0.56 10.54 4.57
N THR A 112 1.08 11.63 5.11
CA THR A 112 2.35 12.20 4.67
C THR A 112 3.48 11.73 5.57
N PHE A 113 4.69 11.62 5.01
CA PHE A 113 5.87 11.17 5.73
C PHE A 113 7.11 11.96 5.32
N ASP A 114 8.09 12.04 6.20
CA ASP A 114 9.39 12.64 5.92
C ASP A 114 10.27 11.65 5.16
N GLN A 115 10.78 12.04 3.99
CA GLN A 115 11.56 11.17 3.11
C GLN A 115 12.94 10.80 3.69
N THR A 116 13.49 11.64 4.57
CA THR A 116 14.83 11.45 5.15
C THR A 116 14.81 10.46 6.31
N THR A 117 13.76 10.50 7.12
CA THR A 117 13.63 9.74 8.37
C THR A 117 12.62 8.60 8.27
N GLY A 118 11.70 8.69 7.32
CA GLY A 118 10.56 7.78 7.17
C GLY A 118 9.44 8.04 8.18
N ALA A 119 9.56 9.05 9.03
CA ALA A 119 8.56 9.34 10.05
C ALA A 119 7.24 9.82 9.41
N ILE A 120 6.11 9.27 9.84
CA ILE A 120 4.80 9.82 9.51
C ILE A 120 4.70 11.24 10.09
N LEU A 121 4.41 12.20 9.22
CA LEU A 121 4.23 13.60 9.58
C LEU A 121 2.79 13.86 9.99
N LYS A 122 1.84 13.36 9.19
CA LYS A 122 0.41 13.60 9.44
C LYS A 122 -0.48 12.53 8.81
N VAL A 123 -1.53 12.15 9.54
CA VAL A 123 -2.69 11.47 8.98
C VAL A 123 -3.65 12.54 8.43
N ILE A 124 -3.76 12.58 7.10
CA ILE A 124 -4.52 13.60 6.34
C ILE A 124 -6.01 13.29 6.36
N SER A 125 -6.33 12.01 6.20
CA SER A 125 -7.69 11.50 6.25
C SER A 125 -7.67 10.08 6.77
N MET A 126 -8.72 9.71 7.48
CA MET A 126 -8.92 8.37 8.00
C MET A 126 -10.40 8.06 8.03
N THR A 127 -10.75 6.85 7.62
CA THR A 127 -12.11 6.33 7.66
C THR A 127 -12.12 4.94 8.28
N GLU A 128 -13.13 4.63 9.09
CA GLU A 128 -13.43 3.27 9.55
C GLU A 128 -14.76 2.82 8.94
N THR A 129 -14.74 2.49 7.66
CA THR A 129 -15.93 2.15 6.86
C THR A 129 -15.58 1.03 5.89
N GLN A 130 -16.22 0.94 4.72
CA GLN A 130 -15.75 0.08 3.63
C GLN A 130 -15.00 0.88 2.56
N ASP A 131 -14.62 2.12 2.88
CA ASP A 131 -13.86 2.98 1.99
C ASP A 131 -12.42 2.50 1.82
N ASP A 132 -11.83 2.87 0.70
CA ASP A 132 -10.43 2.66 0.40
C ASP A 132 -9.79 3.94 -0.16
N PHE A 133 -8.49 4.08 0.05
CA PHE A 133 -7.67 5.14 -0.52
C PHE A 133 -6.51 4.55 -1.31
N VAL A 134 -6.25 5.11 -2.49
CA VAL A 134 -5.12 4.75 -3.34
C VAL A 134 -4.32 6.01 -3.65
N THR A 135 -3.04 6.03 -3.28
CA THR A 135 -2.12 7.06 -3.76
C THR A 135 -1.81 6.79 -5.23
N LEU A 136 -2.20 7.71 -6.10
CA LEU A 136 -1.99 7.60 -7.54
C LEU A 136 -0.63 8.17 -7.98
N GLY A 137 -0.04 9.07 -7.17
CA GLY A 137 1.31 9.59 -7.36
C GLY A 137 1.48 11.00 -6.83
N VAL A 138 2.71 11.50 -6.94
CA VAL A 138 3.09 12.89 -6.71
C VAL A 138 3.70 13.47 -7.99
N PHE A 139 3.19 14.62 -8.44
CA PHE A 139 3.72 15.30 -9.62
C PHE A 139 3.92 16.79 -9.32
N ASN A 140 5.17 17.26 -9.40
CA ASN A 140 5.52 18.66 -9.15
C ASN A 140 4.96 19.18 -7.81
N SER A 141 5.26 18.47 -6.71
CA SER A 141 4.72 18.75 -5.37
C SER A 141 3.20 18.69 -5.24
N VAL A 142 2.49 18.05 -6.17
CA VAL A 142 1.05 17.81 -6.10
C VAL A 142 0.78 16.35 -5.82
N GLY A 143 0.13 16.04 -4.70
CA GLY A 143 -0.33 14.69 -4.35
C GLY A 143 -1.68 14.36 -4.96
N LEU A 144 -1.78 13.21 -5.63
CA LEU A 144 -3.02 12.70 -6.24
C LEU A 144 -3.49 11.43 -5.52
N ILE A 145 -4.74 11.46 -5.07
CA ILE A 145 -5.35 10.37 -4.31
C ILE A 145 -6.67 9.99 -4.96
N GLU A 146 -6.94 8.70 -5.06
CA GLU A 146 -8.28 8.16 -5.29
C GLU A 146 -8.89 7.70 -3.98
N ARG A 147 -10.18 7.98 -3.79
CA ARG A 147 -11.00 7.41 -2.72
C ARG A 147 -12.13 6.62 -3.35
N GLU A 148 -12.20 5.34 -3.04
CA GLU A 148 -13.39 4.53 -3.28
C GLU A 148 -14.28 4.57 -2.04
N HIS A 149 -15.55 4.95 -2.22
CA HIS A 149 -16.54 4.99 -1.16
C HIS A 149 -17.69 4.03 -1.48
N VAL A 150 -17.91 3.05 -0.62
CA VAL A 150 -19.00 2.08 -0.75
C VAL A 150 -20.26 2.68 -0.12
N ALA A 151 -21.09 3.31 -0.95
CA ALA A 151 -22.32 3.98 -0.49
C ALA A 151 -23.44 2.97 -0.15
N SER A 152 -23.50 1.85 -0.87
CA SER A 152 -24.40 0.73 -0.60
C SER A 152 -23.92 -0.53 -1.34
N PHE A 153 -24.61 -1.67 -1.15
CA PHE A 153 -24.33 -2.90 -1.90
C PHE A 153 -24.25 -2.63 -3.41
N LEU A 154 -23.11 -2.92 -4.03
CA LEU A 154 -22.77 -2.68 -5.44
C LEU A 154 -22.77 -1.20 -5.90
N HIS A 155 -22.94 -0.24 -4.99
CA HIS A 155 -22.85 1.19 -5.29
C HIS A 155 -21.53 1.74 -4.74
N VAL A 156 -20.52 1.75 -5.62
CA VAL A 156 -19.20 2.32 -5.32
C VAL A 156 -19.08 3.67 -6.02
N ARG A 157 -18.65 4.70 -5.29
CA ARG A 157 -18.35 6.02 -5.82
C ARG A 157 -16.86 6.28 -5.73
N ARG A 158 -16.28 6.79 -6.82
CA ARG A 158 -14.88 7.22 -6.86
C ARG A 158 -14.80 8.73 -6.74
N GLN A 159 -13.89 9.19 -5.89
CA GLN A 159 -13.54 10.60 -5.77
C GLN A 159 -12.03 10.73 -5.98
N PHE A 160 -11.61 11.75 -6.72
CA PHE A 160 -10.20 12.03 -6.97
C PHE A 160 -9.85 13.31 -6.23
N LEU A 161 -8.99 13.18 -5.23
CA LEU A 161 -8.58 14.23 -4.30
C LEU A 161 -7.19 14.72 -4.66
N ILE A 162 -6.95 16.02 -4.42
CA ILE A 162 -5.67 16.68 -4.69
C ILE A 162 -5.13 17.35 -3.43
N MET A 163 -3.82 17.30 -3.26
CA MET A 163 -3.05 18.06 -2.27
C MET A 163 -2.04 18.90 -3.04
N ASP A 164 -2.27 20.21 -3.12
CA ASP A 164 -1.47 21.15 -3.90
C ASP A 164 -1.23 22.44 -3.08
N PRO A 165 -0.03 22.66 -2.53
CA PRO A 165 1.15 21.76 -2.55
C PRO A 165 1.04 20.60 -1.54
N LEU A 166 1.90 19.58 -1.70
CA LEU A 166 1.99 18.39 -0.83
C LEU A 166 2.31 18.77 0.63
N ASP A 167 3.25 19.69 0.82
CA ASP A 167 3.67 20.16 2.15
C ASP A 167 2.59 20.95 2.92
N ALA A 168 1.48 21.30 2.26
CA ALA A 168 0.30 21.83 2.94
C ALA A 168 -0.36 20.79 3.85
N ASN A 169 -0.07 19.49 3.66
CA ASN A 169 -0.51 18.43 4.56
C ASN A 169 -2.04 18.43 4.75
N THR A 170 -2.80 18.69 3.69
CA THR A 170 -4.26 18.72 3.68
C THR A 170 -4.80 18.55 2.26
N PHE A 171 -5.97 17.92 2.09
CA PHE A 171 -6.65 18.00 0.80
C PHE A 171 -7.05 19.44 0.49
N THR A 172 -6.83 19.84 -0.76
CA THR A 172 -7.05 21.20 -1.26
C THR A 172 -8.16 21.25 -2.31
N GLY A 173 -8.60 20.10 -2.82
CA GLY A 173 -9.74 20.03 -3.72
C GLY A 173 -9.93 18.66 -4.36
N HIS A 174 -10.52 18.69 -5.55
CA HIS A 174 -10.73 17.53 -6.40
C HIS A 174 -10.08 17.73 -7.76
N TRP A 175 -9.69 16.63 -8.40
CA TRP A 175 -9.26 16.65 -9.79
C TRP A 175 -10.10 15.68 -10.61
N THR A 176 -10.03 15.79 -11.94
CA THR A 176 -10.68 14.84 -12.85
C THR A 176 -9.60 14.15 -13.65
N PRO A 177 -9.39 12.84 -13.48
CA PRO A 177 -8.39 12.14 -14.25
C PRO A 177 -8.74 12.14 -15.74
N PRO A 178 -7.74 12.23 -16.63
CA PRO A 178 -7.95 12.13 -18.08
C PRO A 178 -8.17 10.67 -18.51
N ILE A 179 -8.97 9.92 -17.75
CA ILE A 179 -9.34 8.54 -18.03
C ILE A 179 -10.83 8.51 -18.38
N ASP A 180 -11.18 7.80 -19.45
CA ASP A 180 -12.57 7.53 -19.78
C ASP A 180 -13.09 6.31 -18.99
N GLN A 181 -14.41 6.08 -19.05
CA GLN A 181 -15.06 4.96 -18.36
C GLN A 181 -14.53 3.58 -18.78
N LYS A 182 -13.79 3.47 -19.89
CA LYS A 182 -13.27 2.18 -20.37
C LYS A 182 -12.03 1.73 -19.62
N HIS A 183 -11.35 2.65 -18.94
CA HIS A 183 -10.19 2.34 -18.10
C HIS A 183 -10.56 1.97 -16.67
N ILE A 184 -11.85 2.07 -16.32
CA ILE A 184 -12.36 1.72 -15.01
C ILE A 184 -12.79 0.26 -15.04
N VAL A 185 -12.01 -0.63 -14.43
CA VAL A 185 -12.42 -2.02 -14.23
C VAL A 185 -13.42 -2.06 -13.07
N SER A 186 -14.62 -2.56 -13.34
CA SER A 186 -15.70 -2.81 -12.37
C SER A 186 -15.88 -4.30 -12.12
#